data_AF-A0A538N7N8-F1
#
_entry.id   AF-A0A538N7N8-F1
#
_cell.length_a   1.000
_cell.length_b   1.000
_cell.length_c   1.000
_cell.angle_alpha   90.00
_cell.angle_beta   90.00
_cell.angle_gamma   90.00
#
_symmetry.space_group_name_H-M   'P 1'
#
loop_
_entity.id
_entity.type
_entity.pdbx_description
1 polymer ?
#
loop_
_entity_poly.entity_id
_entity_poly.type
_entity_poly.pdbx_seq_one_letter_code
_entity_poly.pdbx_strand_id
1 'polypeptide(L)'
;MVEQTVQWRFARGDAGADEIQSTVDEILVQLSDSASEAWDAARAAGLEPAGLGEVQIEVREGAQGAEPVLTTILIGIAVKAGSTVAESLWREVIWPQLRRRLGTRVLGDRQDGLARSA
;
A
#
# COMPACT_ATOMS: atom_id res chain seq x y z
N MET A 1 -17.15 12.81 -7.54
CA MET A 1 -16.81 11.82 -6.50
C MET A 1 -15.76 12.44 -5.61
N VAL A 2 -15.89 12.29 -4.28
CA VAL A 2 -14.89 12.74 -3.31
C VAL A 2 -13.80 11.69 -3.24
N GLU A 3 -12.54 12.10 -3.36
CA GLU A 3 -11.40 11.22 -3.18
C GLU A 3 -11.35 10.75 -1.71
N GLN A 4 -11.24 9.43 -1.52
CA GLN A 4 -11.12 8.86 -0.18
C GLN A 4 -9.67 8.43 0.04
N THR A 5 -9.09 8.91 1.12
CA THR A 5 -7.76 8.51 1.56
C THR A 5 -7.88 7.54 2.73
N VAL A 6 -7.33 6.34 2.56
CA VAL A 6 -7.15 5.38 3.65
C VAL A 6 -5.69 5.41 4.07
N GLN A 7 -5.43 5.48 5.37
CA GLN A 7 -4.08 5.49 5.91
C GLN A 7 -3.88 4.31 6.85
N TRP A 8 -2.78 3.58 6.67
CA TRP A 8 -2.36 2.49 7.55
C TRP A 8 -0.95 2.71 8.07
N ARG A 9 -0.72 2.21 9.27
CA ARG A 9 0.57 2.22 9.96
C ARG A 9 1.13 0.82 10.04
N PHE A 10 2.40 0.67 9.71
CA PHE A 10 3.14 -0.58 9.81
C PHE A 10 4.44 -0.36 10.57
N ALA A 11 4.88 -1.36 11.32
CA ALA A 11 6.26 -1.36 11.80
C ALA A 11 7.22 -1.39 10.60
N ARG A 12 8.36 -0.69 10.69
CA ARG A 12 9.41 -0.77 9.67
C ARG A 12 9.91 -2.20 9.53
N GLY A 13 9.94 -2.66 8.28
CA GLY A 13 10.51 -3.95 7.91
C GLY A 13 11.96 -3.81 7.45
N ASP A 14 12.39 -4.72 6.58
CA ASP A 14 13.74 -4.72 6.00
C ASP A 14 13.92 -3.61 4.94
N ALA A 15 12.82 -3.15 4.32
CA ALA A 15 12.82 -2.10 3.29
C ALA A 15 12.50 -0.71 3.89
N GLY A 16 13.16 0.33 3.36
CA GLY A 16 12.87 1.73 3.69
C GLY A 16 11.69 2.29 2.89
N ALA A 17 11.17 3.47 3.29
CA ALA A 17 10.03 4.08 2.60
C ALA A 17 10.28 4.32 1.10
N ASP A 18 11.47 4.80 0.73
CA ASP A 18 11.81 5.11 -0.68
C ASP A 18 11.81 3.86 -1.57
N GLU A 19 12.33 2.74 -1.05
CA GLU A 19 12.37 1.46 -1.77
C GLU A 19 10.95 0.88 -1.95
N ILE A 20 10.12 0.98 -0.91
CA ILE A 20 8.73 0.58 -0.96
C ILE A 20 7.96 1.48 -1.93
N GLN A 21 8.13 2.81 -1.86
CA GLN A 21 7.49 3.77 -2.76
C GLN A 21 7.83 3.46 -4.22
N SER A 22 9.12 3.30 -4.54
CA SER A 22 9.56 2.98 -5.90
C SER A 22 8.92 1.69 -6.42
N THR A 23 8.84 0.67 -5.57
CA THR A 23 8.22 -0.61 -5.95
C THR A 23 6.71 -0.49 -6.11
N VAL A 24 6.05 0.31 -5.27
CA VAL A 24 4.61 0.60 -5.40
C VAL A 24 4.34 1.33 -6.72
N ASP A 25 5.15 2.33 -7.07
CA ASP A 25 4.99 3.09 -8.30
C ASP A 25 5.10 2.18 -9.54
N GLU A 26 6.04 1.24 -9.54
CA GLU A 26 6.14 0.23 -10.60
C GLU A 26 4.88 -0.65 -10.70
N ILE A 27 4.29 -1.04 -9.56
CA ILE A 27 3.05 -1.83 -9.53
C ILE A 27 1.87 -0.99 -10.05
N LEU A 28 1.81 0.29 -9.70
CA LEU A 28 0.78 1.22 -10.20
C LEU A 28 0.89 1.43 -11.72
N VAL A 29 2.10 1.51 -12.27
CA VAL A 29 2.30 1.54 -13.72
C VAL A 29 1.80 0.24 -14.37
N GLN A 30 2.08 -0.92 -13.78
CA GLN A 30 1.57 -2.20 -14.28
C GLN A 30 0.04 -2.28 -14.25
N LEU A 31 -0.63 -1.66 -13.28
CA LEU A 31 -2.10 -1.58 -13.27
C LEU A 31 -2.70 -0.85 -14.48
N SER A 32 -1.90 -0.13 -15.27
CA SER A 32 -2.32 0.47 -16.54
C SER A 32 -2.07 -0.42 -17.75
N ASP A 33 -1.32 -1.51 -17.59
CA ASP A 33 -1.01 -2.49 -18.64
C ASP A 33 -1.86 -3.75 -18.49
N SER A 34 -2.76 -3.96 -19.46
CA SER A 34 -3.67 -5.11 -19.49
C SER A 34 -3.02 -6.48 -19.62
N ALA A 35 -1.72 -6.54 -19.96
CA ALA A 35 -0.96 -7.77 -20.04
C ALA A 35 -0.14 -8.04 -18.76
N SER A 36 -0.23 -7.17 -17.76
CA SER A 36 0.57 -7.28 -16.54
C SER A 36 -0.08 -8.18 -15.48
N GLU A 37 0.77 -8.72 -14.61
CA GLU A 37 0.34 -9.49 -13.44
C GLU A 37 -0.52 -8.63 -12.47
N ALA A 38 -0.23 -7.33 -12.36
CA ALA A 38 -0.99 -6.43 -11.49
C ALA A 38 -2.42 -6.22 -11.99
N TRP A 39 -2.59 -6.11 -13.31
CA TRP A 39 -3.91 -6.03 -13.92
C TRP A 39 -4.73 -7.29 -13.68
N ASP A 40 -4.13 -8.46 -13.90
CA ASP A 40 -4.80 -9.74 -13.69
C ASP A 40 -5.16 -9.97 -12.22
N ALA A 41 -4.26 -9.61 -11.29
CA ALA A 41 -4.54 -9.68 -9.86
C ALA A 41 -5.70 -8.78 -9.44
N ALA A 42 -5.75 -7.53 -9.95
CA ALA A 42 -6.85 -6.62 -9.69
C ALA A 42 -8.18 -7.17 -10.23
N ARG A 43 -8.19 -7.70 -11.46
CA ARG A 43 -9.37 -8.34 -12.05
C ARG A 43 -9.83 -9.57 -11.27
N ALA A 44 -8.91 -10.41 -10.81
CA ALA A 44 -9.21 -11.57 -9.98
C ALA A 44 -9.81 -11.18 -8.62
N ALA A 45 -9.41 -10.03 -8.08
CA ALA A 45 -9.98 -9.43 -6.87
C ALA A 45 -11.36 -8.76 -7.10
N GLY A 46 -11.89 -8.81 -8.32
CA GLY A 46 -13.16 -8.16 -8.69
C GLY A 46 -13.04 -6.64 -8.84
N LEU A 47 -11.83 -6.09 -8.91
CA LEU A 47 -11.58 -4.68 -9.21
C LEU A 47 -11.61 -4.48 -10.73
N GLU A 48 -12.11 -3.33 -11.16
CA GLU A 48 -12.04 -2.88 -12.56
C GLU A 48 -10.84 -1.92 -12.70
N PRO A 49 -9.67 -2.37 -13.21
CA PRO A 49 -8.46 -1.53 -13.20
C PRO A 49 -8.64 -0.24 -14.00
N ALA A 50 -9.32 -0.32 -15.15
CA ALA A 50 -9.71 0.84 -15.96
C ALA A 50 -10.65 1.81 -15.23
N GLY A 51 -11.43 1.32 -14.26
CA GLY A 51 -12.40 2.07 -13.47
C GLY A 51 -11.85 2.60 -12.15
N LEU A 52 -10.62 2.23 -11.74
CA LEU A 52 -9.99 2.73 -10.52
C LEU A 52 -9.71 4.24 -10.59
N GLY A 53 -9.52 4.76 -11.82
CA GLY A 53 -9.15 6.14 -12.06
C GLY A 53 -7.74 6.44 -11.58
N GLU A 54 -7.49 7.70 -11.22
CA GLU A 54 -6.21 8.10 -10.61
C GLU A 54 -6.13 7.54 -9.19
N VAL A 55 -5.26 6.53 -9.01
CA VAL A 55 -4.88 5.99 -7.70
C VAL A 55 -3.55 6.59 -7.33
N GLN A 56 -3.46 7.15 -6.13
CA GLN A 56 -2.20 7.62 -5.57
C GLN A 56 -1.89 6.82 -4.31
N ILE A 57 -0.68 6.29 -4.22
CA ILE A 57 -0.18 5.62 -3.02
C ILE A 57 1.07 6.35 -2.57
N GLU A 58 1.07 6.74 -1.31
CA GLU A 58 2.18 7.44 -0.69
C GLU A 58 2.71 6.63 0.49
N VAL A 59 4.03 6.49 0.53
CA VAL A 59 4.77 5.79 1.56
C VAL A 59 5.70 6.77 2.25
N ARG A 60 5.54 6.95 3.56
CA ARG A 60 6.39 7.84 4.37
C ARG A 60 6.91 7.12 5.59
N GLU A 61 8.15 7.43 5.99
CA GLU A 61 8.59 7.10 7.33
C GLU A 61 7.90 8.08 8.33
N GLY A 62 7.21 7.53 9.32
CA GLY A 62 6.73 8.27 10.47
C GLY A 62 7.91 8.84 11.26
N ALA A 63 7.66 9.91 12.03
CA ALA A 63 8.68 10.58 12.81
C ALA A 63 9.55 9.58 13.57
N GLN A 64 10.88 9.70 13.42
CA GLN A 64 11.85 9.03 14.27
C GLN A 64 11.54 9.45 15.72
N GLY A 65 10.80 8.61 16.45
CA GLY A 65 10.97 8.57 17.89
C GLY A 65 12.45 8.35 18.18
N ALA A 66 12.93 8.77 19.35
CA ALA A 66 14.34 8.65 19.74
C ALA A 66 14.92 7.22 19.68
N GLU A 67 14.10 6.21 19.38
CA GLU A 67 14.45 4.80 19.21
C GLU A 67 14.17 4.32 17.77
N PRO A 68 15.18 3.78 17.04
CA PRO A 68 15.02 3.23 15.68
C PRO A 68 14.00 2.09 15.55
N VAL A 69 13.66 1.44 16.67
CA VAL A 69 12.66 0.36 16.75
C VAL A 69 11.23 0.90 16.59
N LEU A 70 11.02 2.21 16.75
CA LEU A 70 9.71 2.87 16.62
C LEU A 70 9.47 3.47 15.23
N THR A 71 10.40 3.33 14.29
CA THR A 71 10.19 3.86 12.94
C THR A 71 8.99 3.14 12.31
N THR A 72 7.94 3.92 12.07
CA THR A 72 6.69 3.44 11.48
C THR A 72 6.72 3.74 9.98
N ILE A 73 6.21 2.86 9.14
CA ILE A 73 5.88 3.17 7.75
C ILE A 73 4.40 3.53 7.68
N LEU A 74 4.13 4.72 7.16
CA LEU A 74 2.79 5.21 6.86
C LEU A 74 2.50 4.95 5.38
N ILE A 75 1.43 4.20 5.11
CA ILE A 75 0.91 3.98 3.75
C ILE A 75 -0.39 4.74 3.63
N GLY A 76 -0.44 5.74 2.74
CA GLY A 76 -1.66 6.45 2.36
C GLY A 76 -2.11 6.02 0.96
N ILE A 77 -3.37 5.61 0.81
CA ILE A 77 -3.96 5.27 -0.49
C ILE A 77 -5.13 6.20 -0.75
N ALA A 78 -5.03 7.03 -1.78
CA ALA A 78 -6.09 7.87 -2.27
C ALA A 78 -6.72 7.24 -3.52
N VAL A 79 -8.04 6.99 -3.47
CA VAL A 79 -8.80 6.43 -4.59
C VAL A 79 -10.21 7.00 -4.63
N LYS A 80 -10.69 7.31 -5.85
CA LYS A 80 -12.05 7.86 -6.06
C LYS A 80 -13.15 6.81 -5.96
N ALA A 81 -12.80 5.54 -6.18
CA ALA A 81 -13.71 4.39 -6.10
C ALA A 81 -14.07 3.99 -4.64
N GLY A 82 -13.45 4.63 -3.64
CA GLY A 82 -13.81 4.52 -2.22
C GLY A 82 -12.93 3.58 -1.38
N SER A 83 -13.11 3.64 -0.06
CA SER A 83 -12.23 2.95 0.91
C SER A 83 -12.19 1.43 0.77
N THR A 84 -13.31 0.77 0.44
CA THR A 84 -13.35 -0.69 0.20
C THR A 84 -12.48 -1.09 -1.00
N VAL A 85 -12.45 -0.25 -2.03
CA VAL A 85 -11.59 -0.46 -3.19
C VAL A 85 -10.13 -0.24 -2.81
N ALA A 86 -9.83 0.78 -2.01
CA ALA A 86 -8.48 1.01 -1.48
C ALA A 86 -7.95 -0.20 -0.69
N GLU A 87 -8.78 -0.75 0.20
CA GLU A 87 -8.47 -1.93 1.01
C GLU A 87 -8.23 -3.17 0.15
N SER A 88 -9.10 -3.41 -0.82
CA SER A 88 -8.99 -4.56 -1.72
C SER A 88 -7.78 -4.44 -2.62
N LEU A 89 -7.52 -3.25 -3.18
CA LEU A 89 -6.35 -2.97 -4.01
C LEU A 89 -5.06 -3.25 -3.25
N TRP A 90 -4.98 -2.78 -2.00
CA TRP A 90 -3.83 -3.06 -1.17
C TRP A 90 -3.66 -4.54 -0.88
N ARG A 91 -4.70 -5.19 -0.35
CA ARG A 91 -4.59 -6.56 0.17
C ARG A 91 -4.39 -7.59 -0.93
N GLU A 92 -5.04 -7.41 -2.07
CA GLU A 92 -5.08 -8.41 -3.14
C GLU A 92 -4.06 -8.15 -4.25
N VAL A 93 -3.57 -6.91 -4.40
CA VAL A 93 -2.67 -6.54 -5.51
C VAL A 93 -1.33 -6.02 -5.02
N ILE A 94 -1.33 -4.90 -4.30
CA ILE A 94 -0.09 -4.20 -3.95
C ILE A 94 0.73 -5.02 -2.94
N TRP A 95 0.10 -5.47 -1.85
CA TRP A 95 0.79 -6.17 -0.77
C TRP A 95 1.41 -7.51 -1.20
N PRO A 96 0.70 -8.40 -1.93
CA PRO A 96 1.30 -9.64 -2.42
C PRO A 96 2.50 -9.40 -3.35
N GLN A 97 2.42 -8.39 -4.22
CA GLN A 97 3.52 -8.07 -5.14
C GLN A 97 4.72 -7.45 -4.42
N LEU A 98 4.49 -6.55 -3.46
CA LEU A 98 5.56 -6.02 -2.61
C LEU A 98 6.30 -7.15 -1.90
N ARG A 99 5.57 -8.11 -1.30
CA ARG A 99 6.18 -9.27 -0.63
C ARG A 99 6.96 -10.18 -1.59
N ARG A 100 6.53 -10.29 -2.85
CA ARG A 100 7.25 -11.08 -3.87
C ARG A 100 8.55 -10.39 -4.30
N ARG A 101 8.54 -9.07 -4.48
CA ARG A 101 9.69 -8.29 -4.97
C ARG A 101 10.72 -7.97 -3.90
N LEU A 102 10.26 -7.49 -2.74
CA LEU A 102 11.11 -7.01 -1.64
C LEU A 102 11.22 -8.01 -0.48
N GLY A 103 10.53 -9.15 -0.59
CA GLY A 103 10.56 -10.20 0.41
C GLY A 103 9.49 -10.07 1.50
N THR A 104 9.33 -11.13 2.29
CA THR A 104 8.21 -11.25 3.23
C THR A 104 8.28 -10.31 4.44
N ARG A 105 9.43 -9.67 4.66
CA ARG A 105 9.68 -8.74 5.77
C ARG A 105 9.70 -7.28 5.32
N VAL A 106 9.18 -6.96 4.13
CA VAL A 106 9.13 -5.60 3.57
C VAL A 106 8.42 -4.60 4.50
N LEU A 107 7.30 -5.00 5.11
CA LEU A 107 6.64 -4.27 6.20
C LEU A 107 6.46 -5.22 7.38
N GLY A 108 6.58 -4.68 8.59
CA GLY A 108 6.24 -5.39 9.82
C GLY A 108 4.74 -5.39 10.12
N ASP A 109 4.39 -5.65 11.37
CA ASP A 109 2.99 -5.76 11.78
C ASP A 109 2.22 -4.45 11.59
N ARG A 110 0.95 -4.57 11.23
CA ARG A 110 0.01 -3.44 11.10
C ARG A 110 -0.36 -2.91 12.49
N GLN A 111 -0.16 -1.61 12.71
CA GLN A 111 -0.22 -0.95 14.03
C GLN A 111 -1.49 -0.10 14.27
N ASP A 112 -2.47 -0.16 13.37
CA ASP A 112 -3.67 0.69 13.42
C ASP A 112 -4.52 0.54 14.69
N GLY A 113 -4.26 -0.48 15.52
CA GLY A 113 -4.97 -0.78 16.77
C GLY A 113 -4.29 -0.34 18.08
N LEU A 114 -3.05 0.18 18.07
CA LEU A 114 -2.31 0.50 19.31
C LEU A 114 -2.70 1.85 19.98
N ALA A 115 -3.74 2.52 19.49
CA ALA A 115 -4.23 3.80 20.04
C ALA A 115 -5.44 3.67 21.00
N ARG A 116 -5.74 2.48 21.53
CA ARG A 116 -6.74 2.30 22.60
C ARG A 116 -6.27 1.31 23.65
N SER A 117 -5.46 1.77 24.58
CA SER A 117 -5.33 1.23 25.95
C SER A 117 -4.60 2.27 26.80
N ALA A 118 -5.36 3.24 27.30
CA ALA A 118 -5.01 4.07 28.45
C ALA A 118 -6.22 4.08 29.38
#